data_AF-A0A2V5R7T4-F1
#
_entry.id   AF-A0A2V5R7T4-F1
#
_cell.length_a   1.000
_cell.length_b   1.000
_cell.length_c   1.000
_cell.angle_alpha   90.00
_cell.angle_beta   90.00
_cell.angle_gamma   90.00
#
_symmetry.space_group_name_H-M   'P 1'
#
loop_
_entity.id
_entity.type
_entity.pdbx_description
1 polymer ?
#
loop_
_entity_poly.entity_id
_entity_poly.type
_entity_poly.pdbx_seq_one_letter_code
_entity_poly.pdbx_strand_id
1 'polypeptide(L)'
;MRAPNKRAICPPPCPPRPRGGALPRARALRRPPFPAAADGTRNSSPWTRGPCQKKSRGFARQIRRPRRFLTRSFGLNIPRVLTPGHHSGNAIVIGQSQIEIRNSVRLLDRYVIRNFLQVYFYCIAGFISIWLIFDISDNISTFIDERVGLLLAVRYYGTQVPEVFIILLPVSLLLALLFALGRMSRANEIVSMLTAGVSLPRVLLPLIGMGLITVAASMALNYSLAPHAELARKAFLSEAHARPERRIEGQIFRNRTDARTWFVQNFRLGSNTFNNVQVLQQDANDNIVTNYVAGRAFYRPETRTWDLENVKVV
;
A
#
# COMPACT_ATOMS: atom_id res chain seq x y z
N MET A 1 49.82 -1.66 6.25
CA MET A 1 48.46 -1.19 6.63
C MET A 1 48.43 0.33 6.63
N ARG A 2 47.75 0.94 5.63
CA ARG A 2 47.34 2.35 5.62
C ARG A 2 46.06 2.44 4.77
N ALA A 3 45.00 2.96 5.35
CA ALA A 3 43.67 3.11 4.73
C ALA A 3 43.67 4.22 3.67
N PRO A 4 42.85 4.13 2.60
CA PRO A 4 42.66 5.23 1.68
C PRO A 4 41.61 6.23 2.19
N ASN A 5 42.00 7.49 2.08
CA ASN A 5 41.32 8.73 2.45
C ASN A 5 40.07 8.97 1.58
N LYS A 6 38.87 9.03 2.19
CA LYS A 6 37.63 9.45 1.50
C LYS A 6 37.62 10.97 1.37
N ARG A 7 37.95 11.50 0.19
CA ARG A 7 37.69 12.91 -0.16
C ARG A 7 36.21 13.07 -0.54
N ALA A 8 35.52 13.93 0.20
CA ALA A 8 34.18 14.39 -0.12
C ALA A 8 34.19 15.16 -1.45
N ILE A 9 33.26 14.84 -2.34
CA ILE A 9 33.06 15.52 -3.61
C ILE A 9 32.07 16.67 -3.35
N CYS A 10 32.55 17.91 -3.36
CA CYS A 10 31.68 19.09 -3.39
C CYS A 10 31.06 19.28 -4.78
N PRO A 11 29.80 19.74 -4.89
CA PRO A 11 29.22 20.13 -6.19
C PRO A 11 29.90 21.39 -6.75
N PRO A 12 29.89 21.60 -8.09
CA PRO A 12 30.58 22.71 -8.74
C PRO A 12 29.94 24.07 -8.41
N PRO A 13 30.72 25.17 -8.43
CA PRO A 13 30.22 26.51 -8.13
C PRO A 13 29.28 27.03 -9.22
N CYS A 14 28.20 27.69 -8.81
CA CYS A 14 27.24 28.35 -9.69
C CYS A 14 27.92 29.41 -10.57
N PRO A 15 27.50 29.58 -11.83
CA PRO A 15 28.03 30.64 -12.69
C PRO A 15 27.65 32.04 -12.17
N PRO A 16 28.50 33.06 -12.39
CA PRO A 16 28.26 34.41 -11.92
C PRO A 16 27.09 35.07 -12.64
N ARG A 17 26.24 35.79 -11.89
CA ARG A 17 25.15 36.62 -12.45
C ARG A 17 25.72 37.75 -13.32
N PRO A 18 25.12 38.03 -14.49
CA PRO A 18 25.47 39.23 -15.26
C PRO A 18 25.08 40.49 -14.46
N ARG A 19 26.04 41.41 -14.30
CA ARG A 19 25.82 42.77 -13.79
C ARG A 19 25.43 43.67 -14.97
N GLY A 20 24.33 44.40 -14.82
CA GLY A 20 24.02 45.57 -15.65
C GLY A 20 23.37 45.25 -16.99
N GLY A 21 22.05 45.16 -17.00
CA GLY A 21 21.22 45.14 -18.22
C GLY A 21 19.76 45.15 -17.80
N ALA A 22 19.02 46.19 -18.20
CA ALA A 22 17.63 46.38 -17.83
C ALA A 22 16.79 45.14 -18.20
N LEU A 23 16.16 44.53 -17.19
CA LEU A 23 15.11 43.53 -17.41
C LEU A 23 14.01 44.16 -18.29
N PRO A 24 13.61 43.55 -19.41
CA PRO A 24 12.34 43.93 -20.03
C PRO A 24 11.24 43.64 -19.00
N ARG A 25 10.41 44.65 -18.69
CA ARG A 25 9.25 44.52 -17.81
C ARG A 25 8.46 43.29 -18.25
N ALA A 26 8.42 42.27 -17.39
CA ALA A 26 7.51 41.15 -17.55
C ALA A 26 6.09 41.72 -17.64
N ARG A 27 5.51 41.61 -18.83
CA ARG A 27 4.12 42.00 -19.10
C ARG A 27 3.27 41.07 -18.25
N ALA A 28 2.66 41.61 -17.20
CA ALA A 28 1.74 40.89 -16.35
C ALA A 28 0.69 40.21 -17.24
N LEU A 29 0.71 38.87 -17.29
CA LEU A 29 -0.35 38.08 -17.88
C LEU A 29 -1.62 38.37 -17.07
N ARG A 30 -2.45 39.27 -17.60
CA ARG A 30 -3.79 39.54 -17.11
C ARG A 30 -4.56 38.22 -17.14
N ARG A 31 -5.05 37.79 -15.97
CA ARG A 31 -6.03 36.71 -15.87
C ARG A 31 -7.22 37.04 -16.78
N PRO A 32 -7.79 36.07 -17.51
CA PRO A 32 -8.97 36.32 -18.32
C PRO A 32 -10.13 36.75 -17.41
N PRO A 33 -10.95 37.73 -17.83
CA PRO A 33 -12.13 38.14 -17.08
C PRO A 33 -13.18 37.02 -17.11
N PHE A 34 -13.84 36.80 -15.98
CA PHE A 34 -15.09 36.05 -15.92
C PHE A 34 -16.08 36.64 -16.93
N PRO A 35 -16.89 35.82 -17.63
CA PRO A 35 -17.93 36.34 -18.50
C PRO A 35 -19.00 37.03 -17.65
N ALA A 36 -19.03 38.36 -17.73
CA ALA A 36 -20.14 39.18 -17.30
C ALA A 36 -21.29 38.99 -18.30
N ALA A 37 -22.41 38.44 -17.81
CA ALA A 37 -23.65 38.36 -18.54
C ALA A 37 -24.17 39.79 -18.81
N ALA A 38 -24.41 40.08 -20.08
CA ALA A 38 -25.05 41.32 -20.52
C ALA A 38 -26.53 41.33 -20.13
N ASP A 39 -26.94 42.53 -19.77
CA ASP A 39 -28.19 42.95 -19.18
C ASP A 39 -29.27 43.20 -20.25
N GLY A 40 -30.54 43.17 -19.83
CA GLY A 40 -31.60 43.98 -20.45
C GLY A 40 -32.63 43.28 -21.33
N THR A 41 -33.66 42.70 -20.73
CA THR A 41 -35.03 43.17 -21.02
C THR A 41 -35.79 43.39 -19.72
N ARG A 42 -36.26 44.63 -19.56
CA ARG A 42 -37.15 45.11 -18.50
C ARG A 42 -38.42 44.26 -18.44
N ASN A 43 -38.90 43.91 -17.25
CA ASN A 43 -40.17 44.47 -16.76
C ASN A 43 -40.40 44.24 -15.25
N SER A 44 -40.94 45.29 -14.61
CA SER A 44 -41.74 45.34 -13.38
C SER A 44 -41.16 44.82 -12.03
N SER A 45 -40.57 45.75 -11.26
CA SER A 45 -41.02 46.24 -9.93
C SER A 45 -41.09 45.26 -8.71
N PRO A 46 -41.28 45.75 -7.47
CA PRO A 46 -40.18 45.93 -6.52
C PRO A 46 -40.23 44.92 -5.35
N TRP A 47 -39.07 44.35 -5.01
CA TRP A 47 -38.91 43.56 -3.79
C TRP A 47 -38.92 44.47 -2.55
N THR A 48 -40.09 44.53 -1.91
CA THR A 48 -40.23 44.87 -0.50
C THR A 48 -39.77 43.68 0.36
N ARG A 49 -39.12 44.00 1.48
CA ARG A 49 -38.61 43.05 2.47
C ARG A 49 -39.77 42.21 3.04
N GLY A 50 -39.60 40.89 3.09
CA GLY A 50 -40.52 39.95 3.74
C GLY A 50 -39.75 38.82 4.45
N PRO A 51 -40.25 38.32 5.60
CA PRO A 51 -39.46 37.61 6.59
C PRO A 51 -39.28 36.11 6.30
N CYS A 52 -38.22 35.55 6.89
CA CYS A 52 -37.85 34.14 6.90
C CYS A 52 -38.96 33.27 7.53
N GLN A 53 -39.74 32.59 6.69
CA GLN A 53 -40.81 31.67 7.09
C GLN A 53 -40.24 30.28 7.38
N LYS A 54 -40.24 29.95 8.67
CA LYS A 54 -39.99 28.65 9.29
C LYS A 54 -41.11 27.68 8.86
N LYS A 55 -40.81 26.76 7.95
CA LYS A 55 -41.79 25.77 7.47
C LYS A 55 -42.04 24.68 8.51
N SER A 56 -42.92 24.98 9.47
CA SER A 56 -43.60 23.96 10.27
C SER A 56 -44.64 23.26 9.38
N ARG A 57 -44.55 21.93 9.26
CA ARG A 57 -45.66 21.11 8.78
C ARG A 57 -46.30 20.47 10.00
N GLY A 58 -47.37 21.09 10.48
CA GLY A 58 -48.31 20.45 11.39
C GLY A 58 -49.08 19.37 10.65
N PHE A 59 -48.96 18.12 11.10
CA PHE A 59 -49.94 17.09 10.82
C PHE A 59 -50.78 16.94 12.08
N ALA A 60 -51.95 17.57 12.05
CA ALA A 60 -52.91 17.52 13.13
C ALA A 60 -53.64 16.17 13.16
N ARG A 61 -53.71 15.59 14.35
CA ARG A 61 -54.80 14.79 14.93
C ARG A 61 -55.59 13.87 14.00
N GLN A 62 -55.43 12.57 14.24
CA GLN A 62 -56.56 11.65 14.19
C GLN A 62 -56.49 10.67 15.36
N ILE A 63 -57.01 11.12 16.51
CA ILE A 63 -57.29 10.26 17.66
C ILE A 63 -58.52 9.42 17.30
N ARG A 64 -58.31 8.16 16.94
CA ARG A 64 -59.38 7.15 16.91
C ARG A 64 -59.48 6.50 18.30
N ARG A 65 -60.59 6.74 19.00
CA ARG A 65 -61.24 5.74 19.89
C ARG A 65 -62.48 5.22 19.14
N PRO A 66 -63.10 4.06 19.47
CA PRO A 66 -62.75 3.04 20.47
C PRO A 66 -62.80 1.58 19.93
N ARG A 67 -62.30 0.62 20.71
CA ARG A 67 -63.04 -0.63 20.95
C ARG A 67 -62.73 -1.13 22.35
N ARG A 68 -63.78 -1.15 23.18
CA ARG A 68 -63.84 -1.81 24.48
C ARG A 68 -63.39 -3.26 24.30
N PHE A 69 -62.25 -3.62 24.86
CA PHE A 69 -61.97 -5.02 25.18
C PHE A 69 -62.13 -5.18 26.68
N LEU A 70 -62.96 -6.17 27.01
CA LEU A 70 -63.43 -6.52 28.32
C LEU A 70 -62.27 -6.72 29.29
N THR A 71 -62.41 -6.10 30.46
CA THR A 71 -61.69 -6.41 31.69
C THR A 71 -61.83 -7.89 31.99
N ARG A 72 -60.79 -8.67 31.70
CA ARG A 72 -60.57 -9.96 32.34
C ARG A 72 -59.72 -9.68 33.57
N SER A 73 -60.34 -9.82 34.74
CA SER A 73 -59.71 -9.75 36.06
C SER A 73 -58.56 -10.75 36.14
N PHE A 74 -57.35 -10.29 35.84
CA PHE A 74 -56.13 -10.97 36.25
C PHE A 74 -55.72 -10.38 37.60
N GLY A 75 -55.83 -11.21 38.63
CA GLY A 75 -55.58 -10.84 40.01
C GLY A 75 -54.22 -10.18 40.17
N LEU A 76 -54.23 -9.01 40.80
CA LEU A 76 -53.06 -8.44 41.44
C LEU A 76 -52.53 -9.45 42.45
N ASN A 77 -51.47 -10.18 42.08
CA ASN A 77 -50.66 -10.89 43.05
C ASN A 77 -49.67 -9.88 43.65
N ILE A 78 -50.17 -9.11 44.62
CA ILE A 78 -49.36 -8.24 45.47
C ILE A 78 -48.49 -9.18 46.32
N PRO A 79 -47.15 -9.11 46.26
CA PRO A 79 -46.32 -9.87 47.18
C PRO A 79 -46.61 -9.36 48.60
N ARG A 80 -47.16 -10.26 49.41
CA ARG A 80 -47.46 -10.07 50.83
C ARG A 80 -46.17 -9.73 51.56
N VAL A 81 -46.07 -8.48 52.03
CA VAL A 81 -45.05 -8.02 52.99
C VAL A 81 -45.24 -8.82 54.28
N LEU A 82 -44.35 -9.79 54.55
CA LEU A 82 -44.26 -10.39 55.87
C LEU A 82 -43.54 -9.41 56.80
N THR A 83 -44.18 -9.09 57.91
CA THR A 83 -43.63 -8.39 59.07
C THR A 83 -42.53 -9.23 59.75
N PRO A 84 -41.58 -8.58 60.46
CA PRO A 84 -40.39 -9.26 60.95
C PRO A 84 -40.69 -10.10 62.20
N GLY A 85 -40.51 -11.41 62.08
CA GLY A 85 -40.46 -12.36 63.19
C GLY A 85 -39.03 -12.45 63.72
N HIS A 86 -38.88 -12.06 64.98
CA HIS A 86 -37.64 -12.05 65.74
C HIS A 86 -37.17 -13.47 66.06
N HIS A 87 -36.21 -14.02 65.31
CA HIS A 87 -35.37 -15.13 65.80
C HIS A 87 -33.93 -15.01 65.28
N SER A 88 -33.03 -14.91 66.25
CA SER A 88 -31.60 -15.19 66.25
C SER A 88 -31.11 -16.10 65.12
N GLY A 89 -30.06 -15.68 64.40
CA GLY A 89 -29.32 -16.55 63.50
C GLY A 89 -28.56 -15.79 62.42
N ASN A 90 -27.31 -15.44 62.72
CA ASN A 90 -26.33 -14.95 61.76
C ASN A 90 -26.29 -15.82 60.49
N ALA A 91 -26.59 -15.23 59.33
CA ALA A 91 -26.02 -15.63 58.04
C ALA A 91 -26.30 -14.52 57.01
N ILE A 92 -25.52 -13.45 57.08
CA ILE A 92 -25.37 -12.52 55.96
C ILE A 92 -24.65 -13.30 54.85
N VAL A 93 -25.42 -13.89 53.92
CA VAL A 93 -24.89 -14.48 52.69
C VAL A 93 -24.63 -13.35 51.70
N ILE A 94 -23.52 -12.63 51.88
CA ILE A 94 -22.90 -11.84 50.81
C ILE A 94 -21.99 -12.80 50.06
N GLY A 95 -22.41 -13.29 48.89
CA GLY A 95 -21.49 -14.09 48.10
C GLY A 95 -22.08 -14.88 46.95
N GLN A 96 -22.71 -14.23 45.98
CA GLN A 96 -22.95 -14.81 44.64
C GLN A 96 -23.15 -13.69 43.59
N SER A 97 -22.10 -12.94 43.22
CA SER A 97 -22.18 -12.02 42.06
C SER A 97 -20.91 -11.96 41.20
N GLN A 98 -19.89 -12.76 41.50
CA GLN A 98 -18.58 -12.66 40.84
C GLN A 98 -18.37 -13.67 39.69
N ILE A 99 -19.30 -14.61 39.45
CA ILE A 99 -19.08 -15.74 38.53
C ILE A 99 -19.56 -15.46 37.09
N GLU A 100 -20.52 -14.54 36.86
CA GLU A 100 -20.98 -14.22 35.49
C GLU A 100 -20.03 -13.33 34.69
N ILE A 101 -19.27 -12.44 35.35
CA ILE A 101 -18.45 -11.45 34.65
C ILE A 101 -17.32 -12.12 33.84
N ARG A 102 -16.73 -13.23 34.33
CA ARG A 102 -15.62 -13.89 33.64
C ARG A 102 -16.02 -14.50 32.29
N ASN A 103 -17.27 -14.93 32.14
CA ASN A 103 -17.75 -15.53 30.89
C ASN A 103 -18.13 -14.46 29.84
N SER A 104 -18.72 -13.34 30.26
CA SER A 104 -19.01 -12.21 29.36
C SER A 104 -17.74 -11.57 28.78
N VAL A 105 -16.66 -11.55 29.56
CA VAL A 105 -15.35 -11.04 29.12
C VAL A 105 -14.78 -11.89 27.99
N ARG A 106 -14.88 -13.23 28.09
CA ARG A 106 -14.48 -14.13 26.99
C ARG A 106 -15.36 -13.95 25.74
N LEU A 107 -16.63 -13.59 25.91
CA LEU A 107 -17.55 -13.41 24.81
C LEU A 107 -17.24 -12.13 24.02
N LEU A 108 -16.92 -11.03 24.72
CA LEU A 108 -16.48 -9.78 24.12
C LEU A 108 -15.16 -9.96 23.38
N ASP A 109 -14.16 -10.59 24.01
CA ASP A 109 -12.85 -10.82 23.41
C ASP A 109 -12.98 -11.68 22.14
N ARG A 110 -13.77 -12.76 22.20
CA ARG A 110 -14.04 -13.62 21.05
C ARG A 110 -14.76 -12.88 19.92
N TYR A 111 -15.67 -11.97 20.26
CA TYR A 111 -16.37 -11.14 19.28
C TYR A 111 -15.40 -10.18 18.57
N VAL A 112 -14.56 -9.46 19.34
CA VAL A 112 -13.55 -8.54 18.79
C VAL A 112 -12.56 -9.29 17.91
N ILE A 113 -12.04 -10.43 18.38
CA ILE A 113 -11.10 -11.26 17.62
C ILE A 113 -11.74 -11.75 16.33
N ARG A 114 -12.96 -12.31 16.38
CA ARG A 114 -13.64 -12.82 15.16
C ARG A 114 -13.88 -11.72 14.14
N ASN A 115 -14.30 -10.54 14.60
CA ASN A 115 -14.51 -9.40 13.72
C ASN A 115 -13.19 -8.94 13.07
N PHE A 116 -12.12 -8.81 13.86
CA PHE A 116 -10.79 -8.46 13.37
C PHE A 116 -10.26 -9.51 12.39
N LEU A 117 -10.34 -10.80 12.72
CA LEU A 117 -9.79 -11.89 11.92
C LEU A 117 -10.44 -11.97 10.54
N GLN A 118 -11.77 -11.78 10.47
CA GLN A 118 -12.49 -11.76 9.19
C GLN A 118 -11.97 -10.64 8.29
N VAL A 119 -11.87 -9.41 8.81
CA VAL A 119 -11.36 -8.27 8.08
C VAL A 119 -9.89 -8.50 7.68
N TYR A 120 -9.09 -9.06 8.59
CA TYR A 120 -7.68 -9.35 8.35
C TYR A 120 -7.45 -10.31 7.18
N PHE A 121 -8.22 -11.40 7.11
CA PHE A 121 -8.17 -12.31 5.97
C PHE A 121 -8.61 -11.64 4.66
N TYR A 122 -9.65 -10.80 4.68
CA TYR A 122 -10.05 -10.05 3.49
C TYR A 122 -8.96 -9.07 3.03
N CYS A 123 -8.30 -8.38 3.95
CA CYS A 123 -7.19 -7.48 3.61
C CYS A 123 -6.02 -8.25 2.99
N ILE A 124 -5.61 -9.38 3.59
CA ILE A 124 -4.55 -10.23 3.04
C ILE A 124 -4.92 -10.72 1.63
N ALA A 125 -6.11 -11.31 1.46
CA ALA A 125 -6.56 -11.82 0.18
C ALA A 125 -6.64 -10.71 -0.89
N GLY A 126 -7.11 -9.52 -0.50
CA GLY A 126 -7.13 -8.34 -1.37
C GLY A 126 -5.74 -7.91 -1.81
N PHE A 127 -4.78 -7.79 -0.89
CA PHE A 127 -3.41 -7.42 -1.24
C PHE A 127 -2.70 -8.47 -2.11
N ILE A 128 -2.89 -9.75 -1.83
CA ILE A 128 -2.36 -10.84 -2.68
C ILE A 128 -2.95 -10.76 -4.08
N SER A 129 -4.26 -10.50 -4.20
CA SER A 129 -4.93 -10.38 -5.50
C SER A 129 -4.40 -9.19 -6.30
N ILE A 130 -4.22 -8.03 -5.65
CA ILE A 130 -3.65 -6.84 -6.28
C ILE A 130 -2.22 -7.12 -6.75
N TRP A 131 -1.39 -7.73 -5.89
CA TRP A 131 -0.03 -8.11 -6.24
C TRP A 131 0.01 -9.06 -7.44
N LEU A 132 -0.86 -10.08 -7.46
CA LEU A 132 -0.93 -11.06 -8.55
C LEU A 132 -1.28 -10.39 -9.88
N ILE A 133 -2.21 -9.43 -9.88
CA ILE A 133 -2.58 -8.68 -11.09
C ILE A 133 -1.39 -7.85 -11.60
N PHE A 134 -0.68 -7.16 -10.70
CA PHE A 134 0.51 -6.38 -11.08
C PHE A 134 1.60 -7.28 -11.67
N ASP A 135 1.91 -8.40 -11.01
CA ASP A 135 2.98 -9.29 -11.47
C ASP A 135 2.65 -9.96 -12.81
N ILE A 136 1.39 -10.39 -13.00
CA ILE A 136 0.94 -10.93 -14.30
C ILE A 136 1.04 -9.86 -15.39
N SER A 137 0.62 -8.62 -15.08
CA SER A 137 0.67 -7.51 -16.05
C SER A 137 2.10 -7.17 -16.48
N ASP A 138 3.07 -7.20 -15.56
CA ASP A 138 4.46 -6.91 -15.87
C ASP A 138 5.14 -8.05 -16.65
N ASN A 139 4.76 -9.30 -16.40
CA ASN A 139 5.40 -10.47 -17.02
C ASN A 139 4.65 -11.00 -18.26
N ILE A 140 3.53 -10.38 -18.66
CA ILE A 140 2.67 -10.88 -19.75
C ILE A 140 3.41 -11.00 -21.09
N SER A 141 4.33 -10.08 -21.40
CA SER A 141 5.13 -10.11 -22.64
C SER A 141 6.02 -11.35 -22.70
N THR A 142 6.75 -11.63 -21.62
CA THR A 142 7.63 -12.79 -21.49
C THR A 142 6.86 -14.12 -21.59
N PHE A 143 5.66 -14.19 -21.00
CA PHE A 143 4.84 -15.41 -21.04
C PHE A 143 4.32 -15.73 -22.44
N ILE A 144 3.99 -14.70 -23.23
CA ILE A 144 3.52 -14.86 -24.62
C ILE A 144 4.67 -15.33 -25.51
N ASP A 145 5.86 -14.77 -25.33
CA ASP A 145 7.03 -15.07 -26.17
C ASP A 145 7.59 -16.48 -25.92
N GLU A 146 7.60 -16.95 -24.68
CA GLU A 146 8.22 -18.23 -24.31
C GLU A 146 7.26 -19.45 -24.28
N ARG A 147 5.97 -19.28 -24.64
CA ARG A 147 4.91 -20.32 -24.56
C ARG A 147 4.95 -21.10 -23.24
N VAL A 148 5.03 -20.37 -22.14
CA VAL A 148 5.17 -20.98 -20.82
C VAL A 148 3.87 -21.70 -20.45
N GLY A 149 3.94 -23.00 -20.13
CA GLY A 149 2.76 -23.76 -19.73
C GLY A 149 2.15 -23.26 -18.42
N LEU A 150 0.81 -23.23 -18.32
CA LEU A 150 0.06 -22.78 -17.12
C LEU A 150 0.55 -23.45 -15.82
N LEU A 151 0.94 -24.72 -15.88
CA LEU A 151 1.45 -25.46 -14.73
C LEU A 151 2.77 -24.87 -14.19
N LEU A 152 3.65 -24.39 -15.07
CA LEU A 152 4.90 -23.76 -14.66
C LEU A 152 4.64 -22.38 -14.05
N ALA A 153 3.67 -21.63 -14.58
CA ALA A 153 3.24 -20.35 -14.02
C ALA A 153 2.69 -20.53 -12.59
N VAL A 154 1.80 -21.50 -12.37
CA VAL A 154 1.26 -21.78 -11.02
C VAL A 154 2.36 -22.19 -10.05
N ARG A 155 3.35 -22.98 -10.49
CA ARG A 155 4.49 -23.39 -9.65
C ARG A 155 5.42 -22.20 -9.32
N TYR A 156 5.63 -21.31 -10.29
CA TYR A 156 6.37 -20.06 -10.10
C TYR A 156 5.69 -19.17 -9.05
N TYR A 157 4.40 -18.87 -9.23
CA TYR A 157 3.63 -18.08 -8.28
C TYR A 157 3.53 -18.74 -6.90
N GLY A 158 3.38 -20.06 -6.82
CA GLY A 158 3.39 -20.79 -5.55
C GLY A 158 4.69 -20.63 -4.76
N THR A 159 5.82 -20.40 -5.44
CA THR A 159 7.13 -20.17 -4.81
C THR A 159 7.30 -18.72 -4.35
N GLN A 160 6.71 -17.77 -5.09
CA GLN A 160 6.76 -16.32 -4.81
C GLN A 160 5.77 -15.87 -3.72
N VAL A 161 4.57 -16.45 -3.68
CA VAL A 161 3.48 -16.05 -2.77
C VAL A 161 3.93 -15.97 -1.30
N PRO A 162 4.72 -16.91 -0.74
CA PRO A 162 5.13 -16.82 0.66
C PRO A 162 6.06 -15.65 0.97
N GLU A 163 6.93 -15.26 0.04
CA GLU A 163 7.81 -14.09 0.19
C GLU A 163 6.98 -12.80 0.23
N VAL A 164 6.05 -12.66 -0.70
CA VAL A 164 5.12 -11.54 -0.79
C VAL A 164 4.23 -11.48 0.45
N PHE A 165 3.75 -12.63 0.92
CA PHE A 165 2.91 -12.73 2.11
C PHE A 165 3.58 -12.11 3.34
N ILE A 166 4.87 -12.39 3.57
CA ILE A 166 5.63 -11.84 4.70
C ILE A 166 5.69 -10.30 4.64
N ILE A 167 5.84 -9.74 3.45
CA ILE A 167 5.87 -8.28 3.23
C ILE A 167 4.48 -7.67 3.45
N LEU A 168 3.42 -8.37 3.06
CA LEU A 168 2.04 -7.90 3.16
C LEU A 168 1.43 -8.05 4.56
N LEU A 169 1.92 -8.97 5.40
CA LEU A 169 1.42 -9.19 6.77
C LEU A 169 1.32 -7.90 7.62
N PRO A 170 2.36 -7.06 7.75
CA PRO A 170 2.27 -5.83 8.55
C PRO A 170 1.34 -4.78 7.93
N VAL A 171 1.32 -4.66 6.60
CA VAL A 171 0.48 -3.69 5.88
C VAL A 171 -1.01 -4.06 6.00
N SER A 172 -1.31 -5.34 5.81
CA SER A 172 -2.66 -5.89 5.97
C SER A 172 -3.15 -5.80 7.41
N LEU A 173 -2.26 -5.97 8.40
CA LEU A 173 -2.62 -5.86 9.82
C LEU A 173 -3.06 -4.44 10.17
N LEU A 174 -2.31 -3.43 9.72
CA LEU A 174 -2.64 -2.03 9.93
C LEU A 174 -4.00 -1.68 9.32
N LEU A 175 -4.22 -2.07 8.07
CA LEU A 175 -5.46 -1.79 7.36
C LEU A 175 -6.65 -2.52 8.00
N ALA A 176 -6.47 -3.78 8.39
CA ALA A 176 -7.51 -4.56 9.03
C ALA A 176 -7.88 -4.01 10.40
N LEU A 177 -6.90 -3.55 11.19
CA LEU A 177 -7.12 -2.90 12.47
C LEU A 177 -7.95 -1.63 12.29
N LEU A 178 -7.57 -0.77 11.34
CA LEU A 178 -8.30 0.45 11.02
C LEU A 178 -9.74 0.17 10.60
N PHE A 179 -9.96 -0.81 9.73
CA PHE A 179 -11.28 -1.13 9.23
C PHE A 179 -12.16 -1.82 10.29
N ALA A 180 -11.61 -2.74 11.08
CA ALA A 180 -12.33 -3.42 12.16
C ALA A 180 -12.76 -2.43 13.25
N LEU A 181 -11.84 -1.57 13.71
CA LEU A 181 -12.15 -0.52 14.69
C LEU A 181 -13.12 0.52 14.11
N GLY A 182 -12.93 0.93 12.86
CA GLY A 182 -13.83 1.86 12.17
C GLY A 182 -15.25 1.29 11.99
N ARG A 183 -15.39 -0.02 11.76
CA ARG A 183 -16.71 -0.68 11.70
C ARG A 183 -17.39 -0.67 13.07
N MET A 184 -16.68 -1.06 14.12
CA MET A 184 -17.23 -1.09 15.49
C MET A 184 -17.56 0.32 16.00
N SER A 185 -16.75 1.31 15.63
CA SER A 185 -17.01 2.72 15.94
C SER A 185 -18.28 3.23 15.25
N ARG A 186 -18.45 2.97 13.94
CA ARG A 186 -19.66 3.38 13.20
C ARG A 186 -20.93 2.69 13.71
N ALA A 187 -20.82 1.46 14.18
CA ALA A 187 -21.93 0.72 14.78
C ALA A 187 -22.22 1.14 16.24
N ASN A 188 -21.50 2.12 16.79
CA ASN A 188 -21.54 2.53 18.20
C ASN A 188 -21.26 1.40 19.20
N GLU A 189 -20.69 0.27 18.78
CA GLU A 189 -20.39 -0.87 19.64
C GLU A 189 -19.33 -0.50 20.69
N ILE A 190 -18.31 0.26 20.28
CA ILE A 190 -17.25 0.76 21.19
C ILE A 190 -17.86 1.69 22.24
N VAL A 191 -18.75 2.60 21.84
CA VAL A 191 -19.38 3.56 22.74
C VAL A 191 -20.26 2.82 23.75
N SER A 192 -21.05 1.84 23.31
CA SER A 192 -21.87 1.01 24.19
C SER A 192 -21.05 0.18 25.18
N MET A 193 -19.89 -0.33 24.79
CA MET A 193 -18.98 -1.02 25.71
C MET A 193 -18.45 -0.08 26.80
N LEU A 194 -18.05 1.14 26.42
CA LEU A 194 -17.53 2.13 27.36
C LEU A 194 -18.61 2.58 28.36
N THR A 195 -19.85 2.80 27.90
CA THR A 195 -20.96 3.18 28.79
C THR A 195 -21.40 2.04 29.71
N ALA A 196 -21.17 0.78 29.34
CA ALA A 196 -21.33 -0.38 30.20
C ALA A 196 -20.22 -0.55 31.25
N GLY A 197 -19.28 0.40 31.33
CA GLY A 197 -18.18 0.39 32.31
C GLY A 197 -16.96 -0.42 31.88
N VAL A 198 -16.87 -0.86 30.62
CA VAL A 198 -15.66 -1.52 30.10
C VAL A 198 -14.61 -0.46 29.78
N SER A 199 -13.42 -0.60 30.37
CA SER A 199 -12.31 0.31 30.09
C SER A 199 -11.78 0.15 28.66
N LEU A 200 -11.38 1.25 28.03
CA LEU A 200 -10.84 1.25 26.67
C LEU A 200 -9.64 0.30 26.46
N PRO A 201 -8.65 0.23 27.38
CA PRO A 201 -7.52 -0.69 27.22
C PRO A 201 -7.94 -2.16 27.16
N ARG A 202 -9.07 -2.52 27.78
CA ARG A 202 -9.59 -3.90 27.77
C ARG A 202 -10.14 -4.30 26.41
N VAL A 203 -10.74 -3.36 25.68
CA VAL A 203 -11.21 -3.57 24.30
C VAL A 203 -10.01 -3.70 23.33
N LEU A 204 -8.91 -2.99 23.62
CA LEU A 204 -7.68 -3.02 22.81
C LEU A 204 -6.80 -4.26 23.10
N LEU A 205 -6.87 -4.83 24.30
CA LEU A 205 -6.08 -5.99 24.71
C LEU A 205 -6.15 -7.18 23.73
N PRO A 206 -7.34 -7.66 23.27
CA PRO A 206 -7.41 -8.74 22.29
C PRO A 206 -6.78 -8.36 20.94
N LEU A 207 -6.84 -7.09 20.53
CA LEU A 207 -6.23 -6.61 19.29
C LEU A 207 -4.70 -6.58 19.38
N ILE A 208 -4.17 -6.17 20.53
CA ILE A 208 -2.72 -6.23 20.81
C ILE A 208 -2.25 -7.68 20.81
N GLY A 209 -3.02 -8.60 21.41
CA GLY A 209 -2.75 -10.04 21.37
C GLY A 209 -2.69 -10.58 19.94
N MET A 210 -3.63 -10.19 19.08
CA MET A 210 -3.60 -10.53 17.65
C MET A 210 -2.39 -9.93 16.92
N GLY A 211 -1.99 -8.70 17.25
CA GLY A 211 -0.76 -8.08 16.76
C GLY A 211 0.48 -8.89 17.13
N LEU A 212 0.62 -9.29 18.39
CA LEU A 212 1.72 -10.12 18.87
C LEU A 212 1.76 -11.49 18.19
N ILE A 213 0.60 -12.14 18.02
CA ILE A 213 0.49 -13.40 17.27
C ILE A 213 0.96 -13.21 15.82
N THR A 214 0.59 -12.09 15.20
CA THR A 214 0.99 -11.79 13.81
C THR A 214 2.49 -11.52 13.72
N VAL A 215 3.09 -10.83 14.69
CA VAL A 215 4.54 -10.62 14.77
C VAL A 215 5.25 -11.96 14.93
N ALA A 216 4.79 -12.81 15.85
CA ALA A 216 5.37 -14.15 16.05
C ALA A 216 5.24 -15.02 14.78
N ALA A 217 4.09 -14.98 14.11
CA ALA A 217 3.87 -15.68 12.85
C ALA A 217 4.80 -15.15 11.74
N SER A 218 4.91 -13.82 11.59
CA SER A 218 5.81 -13.19 10.62
C SER A 218 7.27 -13.57 10.89
N MET A 219 7.70 -13.56 12.16
CA MET A 219 9.06 -13.94 12.55
C MET A 219 9.34 -15.43 12.31
N ALA A 220 8.39 -16.31 12.63
CA ALA A 220 8.51 -17.74 12.35
C ALA A 220 8.56 -18.03 10.84
N LEU A 221 7.71 -17.37 10.06
CA LEU A 221 7.71 -17.47 8.60
C LEU A 221 9.00 -16.91 8.01
N ASN A 222 9.48 -15.77 8.49
CA ASN A 222 10.74 -15.20 8.03
C ASN A 222 11.91 -16.14 8.33
N TYR A 223 12.01 -16.70 9.54
CA TYR A 223 13.09 -17.60 9.90
C TYR A 223 13.08 -18.91 9.10
N SER A 224 11.90 -19.50 8.87
CA SER A 224 11.78 -20.79 8.17
C SER A 224 11.79 -20.65 6.65
N LEU A 225 11.10 -19.66 6.10
CA LEU A 225 10.91 -19.51 4.65
C LEU A 225 11.96 -18.61 3.99
N ALA A 226 12.61 -17.67 4.68
CA ALA A 226 13.67 -16.86 4.06
C ALA A 226 14.81 -17.70 3.43
N PRO A 227 15.35 -18.76 4.09
CA PRO A 227 16.37 -19.57 3.44
C PRO A 227 15.80 -20.40 2.28
N HIS A 228 14.58 -20.94 2.41
CA HIS A 228 13.98 -21.80 1.39
C HIS A 228 13.56 -21.02 0.13
N ALA A 229 12.98 -19.83 0.30
CA ALA A 229 12.60 -18.96 -0.81
C ALA A 229 13.84 -18.48 -1.58
N GLU A 230 14.91 -18.08 -0.87
CA GLU A 230 16.14 -17.65 -1.54
C GLU A 230 16.88 -18.81 -2.22
N LEU A 231 16.86 -20.02 -1.65
CA LEU A 231 17.38 -21.21 -2.33
C LEU A 231 16.56 -21.56 -3.57
N ALA A 232 15.22 -21.55 -3.47
CA ALA A 232 14.35 -21.83 -4.61
C ALA A 232 14.51 -20.77 -5.71
N ARG A 233 14.59 -19.49 -5.35
CA ARG A 233 14.85 -18.40 -6.29
C ARG A 233 16.20 -18.54 -6.96
N LYS A 234 17.26 -18.87 -6.21
CA LYS A 234 18.59 -19.16 -6.77
C LYS A 234 18.60 -20.38 -7.68
N ALA A 235 17.87 -21.44 -7.32
CA ALA A 235 17.74 -22.64 -8.15
C ALA A 235 17.03 -22.32 -9.47
N PHE A 236 15.89 -21.65 -9.43
CA PHE A 236 15.18 -21.18 -10.63
C PHE A 236 16.00 -20.22 -11.46
N LEU A 237 16.69 -19.25 -10.84
CA LEU A 237 17.60 -18.36 -11.55
C LEU A 237 18.74 -19.14 -12.17
N SER A 238 19.33 -20.13 -11.49
CA SER A 238 20.42 -20.92 -12.05
C SER A 238 19.98 -21.81 -13.22
N GLU A 239 18.76 -22.37 -13.17
CA GLU A 239 18.17 -23.12 -14.28
C GLU A 239 17.75 -22.20 -15.44
N ALA A 240 17.23 -21.01 -15.14
CA ALA A 240 16.94 -19.98 -16.14
C ALA A 240 18.22 -19.37 -16.74
N HIS A 241 19.31 -19.25 -15.97
CA HIS A 241 20.63 -18.82 -16.42
C HIS A 241 21.37 -19.93 -17.19
N ALA A 242 21.04 -21.19 -16.95
CA ALA A 242 21.50 -22.33 -17.76
C ALA A 242 20.77 -22.42 -19.11
N ARG A 243 19.61 -21.74 -19.27
CA ARG A 243 19.09 -21.40 -20.60
C ARG A 243 19.89 -20.21 -21.14
N PRO A 244 20.61 -20.38 -22.25
CA PRO A 244 21.64 -19.43 -22.65
C PRO A 244 20.98 -18.15 -23.19
N GLU A 245 21.73 -17.05 -23.05
CA GLU A 245 21.51 -15.75 -23.71
C GLU A 245 20.64 -14.73 -22.96
N ARG A 246 21.08 -14.32 -21.77
CA ARG A 246 20.70 -13.00 -21.25
C ARG A 246 21.28 -11.94 -22.19
N ARG A 247 20.46 -11.47 -23.13
CA ARG A 247 20.78 -10.36 -24.03
C ARG A 247 20.63 -9.07 -23.22
N ILE A 248 21.74 -8.45 -22.85
CA ILE A 248 21.71 -7.12 -22.25
C ILE A 248 21.66 -6.12 -23.40
N GLU A 249 20.60 -5.33 -23.40
CA GLU A 249 20.36 -4.32 -24.43
C GLU A 249 20.83 -2.94 -23.96
N GLY A 250 21.40 -2.16 -24.87
CA GLY A 250 21.61 -0.71 -24.73
C GLY A 250 22.49 -0.25 -23.57
N GLN A 251 23.75 -0.70 -23.52
CA GLN A 251 24.73 -0.21 -22.52
C GLN A 251 25.61 0.90 -23.10
N ILE A 252 25.82 1.95 -22.29
CA ILE A 252 26.76 3.04 -22.60
C ILE A 252 27.94 2.94 -21.64
N PHE A 253 29.15 2.79 -22.18
CA PHE A 253 30.38 2.84 -21.42
C PHE A 253 31.23 4.04 -21.84
N ARG A 254 31.46 4.95 -20.89
CA ARG A 254 32.28 6.15 -21.11
C ARG A 254 33.66 5.96 -20.51
N ASN A 255 34.67 5.86 -21.38
CA ASN A 255 36.06 5.88 -20.98
C ASN A 255 36.61 7.31 -21.09
N ARG A 256 36.81 7.97 -19.95
CA ARG A 256 37.34 9.33 -19.89
C ARG A 256 38.84 9.42 -20.20
N THR A 257 39.60 8.36 -19.97
CA THR A 257 41.05 8.35 -20.20
C THR A 257 41.37 8.43 -21.70
N ASP A 258 40.59 7.71 -22.51
CA ASP A 258 40.77 7.64 -23.96
C ASP A 258 39.81 8.55 -24.74
N ALA A 259 38.98 9.35 -24.04
CA ALA A 259 37.91 10.16 -24.60
C ALA A 259 36.99 9.38 -25.56
N ARG A 260 36.67 8.12 -25.21
CA ARG A 260 35.84 7.21 -26.02
C ARG A 260 34.55 6.86 -25.30
N THR A 261 33.43 7.01 -26.00
CA THR A 261 32.13 6.51 -25.54
C THR A 261 31.73 5.31 -26.39
N TRP A 262 31.56 4.16 -25.75
CA TRP A 262 31.09 2.92 -26.34
C TRP A 262 29.59 2.79 -26.12
N PHE A 263 28.86 2.54 -27.19
CA PHE A 263 27.46 2.19 -27.18
C PHE A 263 27.32 0.76 -27.69
N VAL A 264 26.96 -0.15 -26.81
CA VAL A 264 26.78 -1.56 -27.13
C VAL A 264 25.29 -1.84 -27.12
N GLN A 265 24.73 -2.12 -28.30
CA GLN A 265 23.30 -2.37 -28.40
C GLN A 265 22.92 -3.73 -27.85
N ASN A 266 23.71 -4.76 -28.14
CA ASN A 266 23.39 -6.13 -27.74
C ASN A 266 24.67 -6.89 -27.39
N PHE A 267 24.73 -7.48 -26.20
CA PHE A 267 25.75 -8.48 -25.91
C PHE A 267 25.20 -9.63 -25.06
N ARG A 268 25.80 -10.80 -25.23
CA ARG A 268 25.46 -12.00 -24.45
C ARG A 268 26.51 -12.16 -23.35
N LEU A 269 26.07 -12.28 -22.09
CA LEU A 269 26.99 -12.55 -20.98
C LEU A 269 27.68 -13.90 -21.20
N GLY A 270 29.01 -13.93 -21.06
CA GLY A 270 29.84 -15.13 -21.27
C GLY A 270 30.36 -15.28 -22.70
N SER A 271 29.84 -14.53 -23.67
CA SER A 271 30.45 -14.42 -25.00
C SER A 271 31.39 -13.21 -25.03
N ASN A 272 32.59 -13.37 -25.59
CA ASN A 272 33.51 -12.24 -25.84
C ASN A 272 33.12 -11.42 -27.08
N THR A 273 31.84 -11.48 -27.47
CA THR A 273 31.31 -10.84 -28.68
C THR A 273 30.27 -9.79 -28.32
N PHE A 274 30.45 -8.58 -28.82
CA PHE A 274 29.45 -7.53 -28.83
C PHE A 274 28.85 -7.42 -30.23
N ASN A 275 27.53 -7.26 -30.30
CA ASN A 275 26.79 -7.08 -31.54
C ASN A 275 26.28 -5.65 -31.63
N ASN A 276 26.48 -5.04 -32.81
CA ASN A 276 26.13 -3.67 -33.13
C ASN A 276 26.69 -2.66 -32.11
N VAL A 277 27.99 -2.39 -32.26
CA VAL A 277 28.75 -1.50 -31.38
C VAL A 277 29.02 -0.19 -32.11
N GLN A 278 28.83 0.90 -31.39
CA GLN A 278 29.18 2.24 -31.85
C GLN A 278 30.19 2.86 -30.89
N VAL A 279 31.32 3.33 -31.40
CA VAL A 279 32.38 3.96 -30.61
C VAL A 279 32.52 5.40 -31.08
N LEU A 280 32.21 6.35 -30.20
CA LEU A 280 32.40 7.77 -30.44
C LEU A 280 33.72 8.20 -29.82
N GLN A 281 34.61 8.76 -30.64
CA GLN A 281 35.82 9.44 -30.18
C GLN A 281 35.51 10.92 -30.02
N GLN A 282 35.80 11.46 -28.84
CA GLN A 282 35.65 12.87 -28.52
C GLN A 282 37.04 13.52 -28.32
N ASP A 283 37.10 14.83 -28.53
CA ASP A 283 38.27 15.68 -28.24
C ASP A 283 38.25 16.15 -26.77
N ALA A 284 39.32 16.81 -26.30
CA ALA A 284 39.44 17.40 -24.97
C ALA A 284 38.32 18.42 -24.65
N ASN A 285 37.68 18.99 -25.68
CA ASN A 285 36.54 19.91 -25.59
C ASN A 285 35.16 19.21 -25.71
N ASP A 286 35.10 17.87 -25.58
CA ASP A 286 33.88 17.03 -25.65
C ASP A 286 33.18 17.00 -27.03
N ASN A 287 33.81 17.59 -28.05
CA ASN A 287 33.34 17.53 -29.43
C ASN A 287 33.57 16.14 -30.02
N ILE A 288 32.56 15.59 -30.71
CA ILE A 288 32.66 14.30 -31.39
C ILE A 288 33.53 14.48 -32.64
N VAL A 289 34.66 13.78 -32.69
CA VAL A 289 35.63 13.86 -33.79
C VAL A 289 35.38 12.76 -34.82
N THR A 290 35.14 11.53 -34.35
CA THR A 290 34.90 10.37 -35.23
C THR A 290 33.90 9.42 -34.61
N ASN A 291 33.08 8.79 -35.46
CA ASN A 291 32.12 7.77 -35.06
C ASN A 291 32.41 6.45 -35.79
N TYR A 292 32.78 5.42 -35.04
CA TYR A 292 33.00 4.07 -35.56
C TYR A 292 31.75 3.22 -35.31
N VAL A 293 31.11 2.76 -36.38
CA VAL A 293 29.96 1.85 -36.30
C VAL A 293 30.42 0.47 -36.76
N ALA A 294 30.36 -0.53 -35.89
CA ALA A 294 30.80 -1.90 -36.18
C ALA A 294 29.65 -2.90 -35.98
N GLY A 295 29.50 -3.83 -36.92
CA GLY A 295 28.48 -4.88 -36.83
C GLY A 295 28.76 -5.87 -35.69
N ARG A 296 30.03 -6.20 -35.46
CA ARG A 296 30.48 -7.07 -34.36
C ARG A 296 31.80 -6.57 -33.78
N ALA A 297 32.01 -6.76 -32.49
CA ALA A 297 33.29 -6.54 -31.82
C ALA A 297 33.67 -7.78 -31.01
N PHE A 298 34.91 -8.26 -31.15
CA PHE A 298 35.42 -9.39 -30.38
C PHE A 298 36.51 -8.94 -29.41
N TYR A 299 36.43 -9.39 -28.16
CA TYR A 299 37.47 -9.13 -27.16
C TYR A 299 38.54 -10.22 -27.18
N ARG A 300 39.79 -9.82 -27.42
CA ARG A 300 40.95 -10.71 -27.26
C ARG A 300 41.56 -10.54 -25.86
N PRO A 301 41.46 -11.55 -24.98
CA PRO A 301 42.00 -11.45 -23.62
C PRO A 301 43.55 -11.44 -23.59
N GLU A 302 44.20 -12.03 -24.60
CA GLU A 302 45.66 -12.11 -24.72
C GLU A 302 46.30 -10.75 -24.94
N THR A 303 45.73 -9.94 -25.85
CA THR A 303 46.25 -8.61 -26.22
C THR A 303 45.56 -7.48 -25.49
N ARG A 304 44.46 -7.77 -24.75
CA ARG A 304 43.57 -6.79 -24.12
C ARG A 304 42.99 -5.77 -25.12
N THR A 305 42.85 -6.16 -26.38
CA THR A 305 42.32 -5.32 -27.46
C THR A 305 40.94 -5.78 -27.92
N TRP A 306 40.20 -4.83 -28.51
CA TRP A 306 38.92 -5.08 -29.17
C TRP A 306 39.11 -5.05 -30.68
N ASP A 307 38.78 -6.16 -31.33
CA ASP A 307 38.78 -6.26 -32.79
C ASP A 307 37.36 -5.96 -33.29
N LEU A 308 37.23 -4.94 -34.15
CA LEU A 308 35.95 -4.51 -34.70
C LEU A 308 35.81 -5.06 -36.13
N GLU A 309 34.75 -5.80 -36.39
CA GLU A 309 34.43 -6.34 -37.72
C GLU A 309 33.39 -5.45 -38.43
N ASN A 310 33.57 -5.32 -39.75
CA ASN A 310 32.67 -4.56 -40.63
C ASN A 310 32.47 -3.12 -40.14
N VAL A 311 33.58 -2.40 -39.95
CA VAL A 311 33.60 -1.04 -39.43
C VAL A 311 33.25 -0.06 -40.54
N LYS A 312 32.25 0.77 -40.28
CA LYS A 312 31.95 1.98 -41.04
C LYS A 312 32.31 3.20 -40.20
N VAL A 313 33.19 4.03 -40.75
CA VAL A 313 33.54 5.33 -40.15
C VAL A 313 32.57 6.37 -40.70
N VAL A 314 31.93 7.11 -39.79
CA VAL A 314 30.97 8.19 -40.08
C VAL A 314 31.45 9.47 -39.44
#